data_AF-A0A535REI3-F1
#
_entry.id   AF-A0A535REI3-F1
#
_cell.length_a   1.000
_cell.length_b   1.000
_cell.length_c   1.000
_cell.angle_alpha   90.00
_cell.angle_beta   90.00
_cell.angle_gamma   90.00
#
_symmetry.space_group_name_H-M   'P 1'
#
loop_
_entity.id
_entity.type
_entity.pdbx_description
1 polymer ?
#
loop_
_entity_poly.entity_id
_entity_poly.type
_entity_poly.pdbx_seq_one_letter_code
_entity_poly.pdbx_strand_id
1 'polypeptide(L)'
;MSVGATPAAGDGKPLVRVQNLVKYFPLRGGILQRTVAEVKAVDDVTFDVRAGEVFGLVGESGCGKTTTGRLLLRLIEPTSGTVEFDGRDLTKMKSDELKKTRSDMQIVFQDPYASLNPRLPIGEIIGEGLSNMGVRDRHQREERVAAILDKVGLRRYYINRYPHEFSGGQRQRIGLARALVLEPKFVVADEPVSALDVSIQSQVLNLMADLKDELQLTYLFISHNLSVVEHISDRVGVMYLGKLVEMSSTEDLFKNPKHPYTKFLLSAIPKPDPRQHRQRLILSGDVPSPINPPTGCRFHTRCPIAQFPICSEQQPAFELKSTGHWAACHFAEQTKELEKESGFVAPAIEAVDEEAAAIGQAERSAASEPEDVLESELDEEARRRSSEPLGGE
;
A
#
# COMPACT_ATOMS: atom_id res chain seq x y z
N MET A 1 -13.61 -27.17 -16.68
CA MET A 1 -12.40 -26.58 -16.07
C MET A 1 -12.09 -25.31 -16.83
N SER A 2 -12.74 -24.20 -16.48
CA SER A 2 -12.51 -22.91 -17.15
C SER A 2 -11.35 -22.20 -16.46
N VAL A 3 -10.26 -22.01 -17.20
CA VAL A 3 -9.17 -21.12 -16.80
C VAL A 3 -9.77 -19.72 -16.75
N GLY A 4 -9.91 -19.16 -15.54
CA GLY A 4 -10.44 -17.82 -15.33
C GLY A 4 -9.57 -16.80 -16.06
N ALA A 5 -10.17 -16.03 -16.96
CA ALA A 5 -9.47 -14.99 -17.69
C ALA A 5 -8.88 -13.96 -16.70
N THR A 6 -7.58 -13.70 -16.80
CA THR A 6 -6.95 -12.61 -16.05
C THR A 6 -7.59 -11.29 -16.49
N PRO A 7 -7.99 -10.42 -15.56
CA PRO A 7 -8.70 -9.19 -15.87
C PRO A 7 -7.80 -8.15 -16.57
N ALA A 8 -7.63 -8.27 -17.89
CA ALA A 8 -6.94 -7.28 -18.71
C ALA A 8 -7.91 -6.16 -19.11
N ALA A 9 -7.79 -4.99 -18.49
CA ALA A 9 -8.50 -3.78 -18.91
C ALA A 9 -7.59 -2.55 -18.81
N GLY A 10 -6.77 -2.36 -19.85
CA GLY A 10 -5.91 -1.20 -20.13
C GLY A 10 -4.57 -1.61 -20.76
N ASP A 11 -4.10 -0.82 -21.72
CA ASP A 11 -3.12 -1.18 -22.79
C ASP A 11 -1.67 -1.42 -22.33
N GLY A 12 -1.40 -1.56 -21.04
CA GLY A 12 -0.06 -1.76 -20.48
C GLY A 12 0.34 -3.24 -20.32
N LYS A 13 1.59 -3.59 -20.60
CA LYS A 13 2.14 -4.93 -20.33
C LYS A 13 2.14 -5.20 -18.81
N PRO A 14 1.56 -6.31 -18.33
CA PRO A 14 1.62 -6.66 -16.90
C PRO A 14 3.07 -6.95 -16.49
N LEU A 15 3.54 -6.24 -15.46
CA LEU A 15 4.84 -6.50 -14.82
C LEU A 15 4.71 -7.64 -13.81
N VAL A 16 3.63 -7.64 -13.03
CA VAL A 16 3.28 -8.71 -12.10
C VAL A 16 1.94 -9.31 -12.52
N ARG A 17 1.86 -10.64 -12.62
CA ARG A 17 0.60 -11.36 -12.85
C ARG A 17 0.38 -12.38 -11.74
N VAL A 18 -0.81 -12.37 -11.18
CA VAL A 18 -1.23 -13.23 -10.07
C VAL A 18 -2.40 -14.07 -10.54
N GLN A 19 -2.30 -15.39 -10.42
CA GLN A 19 -3.35 -16.32 -10.83
C GLN A 19 -3.68 -17.31 -9.72
N ASN A 20 -4.96 -17.34 -9.34
CA ASN A 20 -5.54 -18.26 -8.36
C ASN A 20 -4.69 -18.39 -7.08
N LEU A 21 -4.17 -17.27 -6.60
CA LEU A 21 -3.23 -17.23 -5.49
C LEU A 21 -3.94 -17.62 -4.20
N VAL A 22 -3.38 -18.60 -3.49
CA VAL A 22 -3.90 -19.09 -2.21
C VAL A 22 -2.76 -19.13 -1.20
N LYS A 23 -3.04 -18.67 0.02
CA LYS A 23 -2.17 -18.85 1.17
C LYS A 23 -2.97 -19.12 2.43
N TYR A 24 -2.84 -20.35 2.91
CA TYR A 24 -3.41 -20.83 4.16
C TYR A 24 -2.29 -21.02 5.19
N PHE A 25 -2.49 -20.50 6.39
CA PHE A 25 -1.55 -20.68 7.50
C PHE A 25 -2.08 -21.75 8.46
N PRO A 26 -1.32 -22.83 8.72
CA PRO A 26 -1.77 -23.87 9.63
C PRO A 26 -1.77 -23.35 11.08
N LEU A 27 -2.88 -23.54 11.78
CA LEU A 27 -2.95 -23.38 13.22
C LEU A 27 -2.64 -24.73 13.86
N ARG A 28 -1.57 -24.77 14.66
CA ARG A 28 -1.13 -25.97 15.36
C ARG A 28 -1.61 -25.96 16.80
N GLY A 29 -2.11 -27.11 17.27
CA GLY A 29 -2.66 -27.27 18.60
C GLY A 29 -2.32 -28.61 19.23
N GLY A 30 -2.49 -28.67 20.56
CA GLY A 30 -2.23 -29.85 21.38
C GLY A 30 -0.74 -30.14 21.63
N ILE A 31 -0.48 -31.14 22.47
CA ILE A 31 0.87 -31.55 22.88
C ILE A 31 1.71 -32.02 21.67
N LEU A 32 1.05 -32.55 20.64
CA LEU A 32 1.69 -33.06 19.42
C LEU A 32 1.78 -32.04 18.27
N GLN A 33 1.42 -30.76 18.50
CA GLN A 33 1.53 -29.68 17.49
C GLN A 33 0.89 -30.01 16.13
N ARG A 34 -0.26 -30.71 16.13
CA ARG A 34 -0.98 -31.08 14.89
C ARG A 34 -1.75 -29.89 14.34
N THR A 35 -1.91 -29.82 13.02
CA THR A 35 -2.77 -28.81 12.39
C THR A 35 -4.23 -29.07 12.77
N VAL A 36 -4.85 -28.12 13.46
CA VAL A 36 -6.24 -28.20 13.93
C VAL A 36 -7.19 -27.33 13.12
N ALA A 37 -6.67 -26.29 12.47
CA ALA A 37 -7.41 -25.42 11.57
C ALA A 37 -6.44 -24.67 10.64
N GLU A 38 -6.96 -23.92 9.69
CA GLU A 38 -6.16 -23.06 8.80
C GLU A 38 -6.74 -21.65 8.75
N VAL A 39 -5.88 -20.64 8.80
CA VAL A 39 -6.26 -19.25 8.53
C VAL A 39 -6.20 -19.03 7.03
N LYS A 40 -7.34 -18.75 6.40
CA LYS A 40 -7.43 -18.47 4.96
C LYS A 40 -7.08 -17.01 4.65
N ALA A 41 -5.79 -16.69 4.71
CA ALA A 41 -5.28 -15.32 4.57
C ALA A 41 -5.41 -14.78 3.14
N VAL A 42 -5.17 -15.62 2.13
CA VAL A 42 -5.45 -15.32 0.71
C VAL A 42 -6.14 -16.55 0.13
N ASP A 43 -7.26 -16.37 -0.55
CA ASP A 43 -8.09 -17.46 -1.07
C ASP A 43 -8.58 -17.12 -2.50
N ASP A 44 -7.89 -17.65 -3.49
CA ASP A 44 -8.24 -17.54 -4.91
C ASP A 44 -8.26 -16.10 -5.42
N VAL A 45 -7.11 -15.42 -5.27
CA VAL A 45 -6.91 -14.04 -5.73
C VAL A 45 -6.24 -14.03 -7.10
N THR A 46 -6.83 -13.30 -8.05
CA THR A 46 -6.32 -13.17 -9.42
C THR A 46 -6.37 -11.69 -9.86
N PHE A 47 -5.24 -11.14 -10.25
CA PHE A 47 -5.11 -9.77 -10.77
C PHE A 47 -3.75 -9.55 -11.43
N ASP A 48 -3.56 -8.39 -12.04
CA ASP A 48 -2.31 -7.94 -12.64
C ASP A 48 -1.92 -6.54 -12.12
N VAL A 49 -0.62 -6.26 -12.11
CA VAL A 49 -0.06 -4.92 -11.92
C VAL A 49 0.79 -4.61 -13.15
N ARG A 50 0.48 -3.50 -13.82
CA ARG A 50 1.12 -3.09 -15.09
C ARG A 50 2.38 -2.30 -14.82
N ALA A 51 3.32 -2.35 -15.76
CA ALA A 51 4.52 -1.55 -15.68
C ALA A 51 4.17 -0.05 -15.59
N GLY A 52 4.75 0.65 -14.61
CA GLY A 52 4.50 2.07 -14.34
C GLY A 52 3.17 2.38 -13.64
N GLU A 53 2.41 1.37 -13.22
CA GLU A 53 1.14 1.54 -12.52
C GLU A 53 1.34 1.59 -10.99
N VAL A 54 0.50 2.35 -10.31
CA VAL A 54 0.23 2.20 -8.88
C VAL A 54 -1.07 1.43 -8.71
N PHE A 55 -0.96 0.17 -8.33
CA PHE A 55 -2.11 -0.66 -7.99
C PHE A 55 -2.36 -0.60 -6.48
N GLY A 56 -3.45 0.07 -6.09
CA GLY A 56 -3.92 0.14 -4.72
C GLY A 56 -4.57 -1.17 -4.27
N LEU A 57 -4.22 -1.68 -3.09
CA LEU A 57 -4.86 -2.83 -2.47
C LEU A 57 -5.41 -2.41 -1.11
N VAL A 58 -6.74 -2.40 -0.98
CA VAL A 58 -7.45 -1.86 0.19
C VAL A 58 -8.35 -2.88 0.87
N GLY A 59 -8.72 -2.59 2.12
CA GLY A 59 -9.61 -3.41 2.93
C GLY A 59 -9.34 -3.24 4.42
N GLU A 60 -10.22 -3.79 5.26
CA GLU A 60 -10.08 -3.79 6.72
C GLU A 60 -8.78 -4.49 7.16
N SER A 61 -8.34 -4.22 8.39
CA SER A 61 -7.17 -4.91 8.96
C SER A 61 -7.39 -6.42 8.98
N GLY A 62 -6.33 -7.19 8.70
CA GLY A 62 -6.40 -8.66 8.68
C GLY A 62 -7.08 -9.29 7.46
N CYS A 63 -7.48 -8.53 6.44
CA CYS A 63 -8.12 -9.10 5.24
C CYS A 63 -7.17 -9.77 4.23
N GLY A 64 -5.85 -9.78 4.47
CA GLY A 64 -4.87 -10.49 3.63
C GLY A 64 -3.97 -9.62 2.73
N LYS A 65 -4.03 -8.29 2.81
CA LYS A 65 -3.26 -7.36 1.95
C LYS A 65 -1.75 -7.54 2.09
N THR A 66 -1.22 -7.41 3.31
CA THR A 66 0.20 -7.64 3.64
C THR A 66 0.66 -9.06 3.24
N THR A 67 -0.19 -10.07 3.45
CA THR A 67 0.09 -11.44 3.00
C THR A 67 0.24 -11.50 1.49
N THR A 68 -0.66 -10.85 0.74
CA THR A 68 -0.61 -10.76 -0.72
C THR A 68 0.69 -10.11 -1.19
N GLY A 69 1.06 -8.95 -0.63
CA GLY A 69 2.33 -8.28 -0.96
C GLY A 69 3.56 -9.16 -0.70
N ARG A 70 3.61 -9.87 0.43
CA ARG A 70 4.70 -10.81 0.75
C ARG A 70 4.75 -12.02 -0.19
N LEU A 71 3.59 -12.50 -0.66
CA LEU A 71 3.53 -13.57 -1.67
C LEU A 71 4.08 -13.10 -3.01
N LEU A 72 3.80 -11.85 -3.42
CA LEU A 72 4.25 -11.33 -4.72
C LEU A 72 5.77 -11.21 -4.79
N LEU A 73 6.42 -10.98 -3.65
CA LEU A 73 7.88 -10.96 -3.50
C LEU A 73 8.49 -12.34 -3.19
N ARG A 74 7.64 -13.38 -3.10
CA ARG A 74 7.97 -14.72 -2.60
C ARG A 74 8.77 -14.67 -1.29
N LEU A 75 8.43 -13.75 -0.39
CA LEU A 75 8.95 -13.72 1.00
C LEU A 75 8.29 -14.82 1.83
N ILE A 76 7.08 -15.22 1.45
CA ILE A 76 6.40 -16.42 1.90
C ILE A 76 5.96 -17.21 0.66
N GLU A 77 5.93 -18.54 0.75
CA GLU A 77 5.49 -19.38 -0.36
C GLU A 77 3.95 -19.49 -0.39
N PRO A 78 3.34 -19.42 -1.58
CA PRO A 78 1.92 -19.70 -1.74
C PRO A 78 1.61 -21.16 -1.39
N THR A 79 0.38 -21.41 -0.92
CA THR A 79 -0.16 -22.78 -0.80
C THR A 79 -0.48 -23.33 -2.19
N SER A 80 -1.03 -22.49 -3.07
CA SER A 80 -1.26 -22.79 -4.49
C SER A 80 -1.39 -21.50 -5.31
N GLY A 81 -1.47 -21.63 -6.63
CA GLY A 81 -1.49 -20.51 -7.57
C GLY A 81 -0.09 -20.10 -8.02
N THR A 82 -0.03 -19.10 -8.91
CA THR A 82 1.21 -18.63 -9.52
C THR A 82 1.35 -17.12 -9.39
N VAL A 83 2.61 -16.68 -9.30
CA VAL A 83 3.00 -15.28 -9.41
C VAL A 83 4.05 -15.20 -10.50
N GLU A 84 3.77 -14.45 -11.56
CA GLU A 84 4.72 -14.14 -12.62
C GLU A 84 5.25 -12.71 -12.43
N PHE A 85 6.56 -12.54 -12.59
CA PHE A 85 7.21 -11.23 -12.64
C PHE A 85 8.02 -11.11 -13.92
N ASP A 86 7.75 -10.07 -14.70
CA ASP A 86 8.34 -9.81 -16.02
C ASP A 86 8.29 -11.06 -16.94
N GLY A 87 7.14 -11.73 -16.92
CA GLY A 87 6.87 -12.95 -17.71
C GLY A 87 7.50 -14.25 -17.17
N ARG A 88 8.12 -14.23 -15.97
CA ARG A 88 8.75 -15.41 -15.37
C ARG A 88 8.04 -15.83 -14.08
N ASP A 89 7.74 -17.11 -13.96
CA ASP A 89 7.07 -17.68 -12.78
C ASP A 89 8.00 -17.72 -11.56
N LEU A 90 7.75 -16.82 -10.59
CA LEU A 90 8.51 -16.71 -9.35
C LEU A 90 8.44 -17.97 -8.50
N THR A 91 7.33 -18.72 -8.56
CA THR A 91 7.11 -19.89 -7.70
C THR A 91 8.03 -21.06 -8.07
N LYS A 92 8.55 -21.06 -9.30
CA LYS A 92 9.45 -22.11 -9.82
C LYS A 92 10.92 -21.73 -9.81
N MET A 93 11.25 -20.49 -9.50
CA MET A 93 12.64 -20.01 -9.49
C MET A 93 13.48 -20.72 -8.40
N LYS A 94 14.74 -20.99 -8.72
CA LYS A 94 15.74 -21.46 -7.75
C LYS A 94 16.30 -20.29 -6.93
N SER A 95 16.96 -20.57 -5.81
CA SER A 95 17.44 -19.56 -4.87
C SER A 95 18.31 -18.46 -5.50
N ASP A 96 19.24 -18.81 -6.41
CA ASP A 96 20.14 -17.82 -7.04
C ASP A 96 19.41 -16.90 -8.02
N GLU A 97 18.48 -17.45 -8.81
CA GLU A 97 17.64 -16.69 -9.73
C GLU A 97 16.68 -15.79 -8.95
N LEU A 98 16.10 -16.30 -7.85
CA LEU A 98 15.23 -15.54 -6.98
C LEU A 98 15.98 -14.39 -6.30
N LYS A 99 17.23 -14.61 -5.87
CA LYS A 99 18.07 -13.54 -5.30
C LYS A 99 18.29 -12.40 -6.29
N LYS A 100 18.60 -12.73 -7.56
CA LYS A 100 18.75 -11.73 -8.63
C LYS A 100 17.43 -11.02 -8.92
N THR A 101 16.34 -11.77 -9.03
CA THR A 101 15.02 -11.19 -9.32
C THR A 101 14.56 -10.26 -8.19
N ARG A 102 14.92 -10.55 -6.93
CA ARG A 102 14.64 -9.67 -5.80
C ARG A 102 15.38 -8.33 -5.86
N SER A 103 16.45 -8.13 -6.62
CA SER A 103 16.96 -6.75 -6.79
C SER A 103 15.98 -5.87 -7.56
N ASP A 104 15.18 -6.48 -8.44
CA ASP A 104 14.17 -5.78 -9.24
C ASP A 104 12.84 -5.62 -8.49
N MET A 105 12.71 -6.22 -7.30
CA MET A 105 11.47 -6.25 -6.51
C MET A 105 11.75 -5.96 -5.03
N GLN A 106 11.28 -4.83 -4.52
CA GLN A 106 11.59 -4.40 -3.16
C GLN A 106 10.33 -4.14 -2.32
N ILE A 107 10.52 -3.97 -1.01
CA ILE A 107 9.44 -3.71 -0.06
C ILE A 107 9.76 -2.54 0.85
N VAL A 108 8.75 -1.69 1.03
CA VAL A 108 8.69 -0.66 2.07
C VAL A 108 7.72 -1.17 3.12
N PHE A 109 8.22 -1.37 4.34
CA PHE A 109 7.43 -1.92 5.45
C PHE A 109 6.65 -0.82 6.18
N GLN A 110 5.57 -1.25 6.85
CA GLN A 110 4.65 -0.42 7.63
C GLN A 110 5.33 0.39 8.74
N ASP A 111 6.27 -0.22 9.47
CA ASP A 111 7.03 0.44 10.53
C ASP A 111 8.45 0.76 10.03
N PRO A 112 8.75 2.03 9.72
CA PRO A 112 10.08 2.41 9.28
C PRO A 112 11.11 2.12 10.38
N TYR A 113 10.79 2.35 11.65
CA TYR A 113 11.75 2.21 12.74
C TYR A 113 12.09 0.74 13.03
N ALA A 114 11.08 -0.13 13.14
CA ALA A 114 11.33 -1.55 13.37
C ALA A 114 12.08 -2.21 12.20
N SER A 115 12.00 -1.62 11.00
CA SER A 115 12.73 -2.11 9.84
C SER A 115 14.21 -1.64 9.79
N LEU A 116 14.60 -0.61 10.55
CA LEU A 116 15.95 -0.06 10.55
C LEU A 116 16.74 -0.59 11.76
N ASN A 117 17.98 -1.04 11.54
CA ASN A 117 18.84 -1.43 12.66
C ASN A 117 19.34 -0.18 13.40
N PRO A 118 18.91 0.07 14.66
CA PRO A 118 19.23 1.33 15.36
C PRO A 118 20.71 1.45 15.72
N ARG A 119 21.49 0.37 15.59
CA ARG A 119 22.93 0.31 15.90
C ARG A 119 23.83 0.60 14.71
N LEU A 120 23.26 0.80 13.52
CA LEU A 120 24.01 1.07 12.30
C LEU A 120 23.73 2.48 11.79
N PRO A 121 24.71 3.16 11.18
CA PRO A 121 24.48 4.39 10.43
C PRO A 121 23.53 4.15 9.25
N ILE A 122 22.74 5.16 8.88
CA ILE A 122 21.77 5.05 7.78
C ILE A 122 22.45 4.71 6.44
N GLY A 123 23.70 5.15 6.24
CA GLY A 123 24.46 4.83 5.04
C GLY A 123 24.75 3.34 4.89
N GLU A 124 25.04 2.66 6.00
CA GLU A 124 25.21 1.21 6.01
C GLU A 124 23.89 0.49 5.79
N ILE A 125 22.82 0.96 6.43
CA ILE A 125 21.48 0.36 6.29
C ILE A 125 20.98 0.46 4.84
N ILE A 126 21.13 1.62 4.21
CA ILE A 126 20.75 1.82 2.80
C ILE A 126 21.71 1.02 1.91
N GLY A 127 23.02 1.07 2.16
CA GLY A 127 24.04 0.40 1.35
C GLY A 127 24.06 -1.13 1.47
N GLU A 128 23.38 -1.73 2.45
CA GLU A 128 23.37 -3.18 2.69
C GLU A 128 22.90 -3.96 1.45
N GLY A 129 21.83 -3.50 0.80
CA GLY A 129 21.31 -4.11 -0.42
C GLY A 129 22.36 -4.16 -1.54
N LEU A 130 23.09 -3.05 -1.75
CA LEU A 130 24.15 -2.96 -2.75
C LEU A 130 25.27 -3.97 -2.48
N SER A 131 25.69 -4.08 -1.23
CA SER A 131 26.71 -5.05 -0.79
C SER A 131 26.24 -6.49 -1.06
N ASN A 132 25.00 -6.82 -0.70
CA ASN A 132 24.40 -8.13 -0.88
C ASN A 132 24.27 -8.54 -2.36
N MET A 133 24.16 -7.55 -3.26
CA MET A 133 24.12 -7.70 -4.71
C MET A 133 25.51 -7.65 -5.38
N GLY A 134 26.59 -7.53 -4.60
CA GLY A 134 27.95 -7.68 -5.09
C GLY A 134 28.65 -6.37 -5.47
N VAL A 135 28.10 -5.20 -5.11
CA VAL A 135 28.82 -3.92 -5.23
C VAL A 135 29.90 -3.88 -4.15
N ARG A 136 31.13 -4.25 -4.53
CA ARG A 136 32.26 -4.39 -3.60
C ARG A 136 33.00 -3.08 -3.36
N ASP A 137 32.99 -2.18 -4.33
CA ASP A 137 33.68 -0.90 -4.20
C ASP A 137 32.96 -0.01 -3.18
N ARG A 138 33.71 0.48 -2.18
CA ARG A 138 33.15 1.27 -1.09
C ARG A 138 32.71 2.65 -1.57
N HIS A 139 33.54 3.30 -2.39
CA HIS A 139 33.25 4.64 -2.89
C HIS A 139 32.00 4.63 -3.77
N GLN A 140 31.86 3.64 -4.66
CA GLN A 140 30.67 3.45 -5.48
C GLN A 140 29.40 3.25 -4.64
N ARG A 141 29.48 2.49 -3.53
CA ARG A 141 28.33 2.32 -2.63
C ARG A 141 27.96 3.63 -1.94
N GLU A 142 28.93 4.35 -1.39
CA GLU A 142 28.70 5.62 -0.72
C GLU A 142 28.09 6.65 -1.68
N GLU A 143 28.55 6.72 -2.93
CA GLU A 143 27.98 7.63 -3.93
C GLU A 143 26.53 7.26 -4.30
N ARG A 144 26.22 5.96 -4.48
CA ARG A 144 24.84 5.52 -4.72
C ARG A 144 23.92 5.80 -3.54
N VAL A 145 24.42 5.62 -2.32
CA VAL A 145 23.69 5.97 -1.09
C VAL A 145 23.45 7.48 -1.03
N ALA A 146 24.45 8.30 -1.31
CA ALA A 146 24.30 9.75 -1.33
C ALA A 146 23.29 10.21 -2.40
N ALA A 147 23.34 9.62 -3.59
CA ALA A 147 22.41 9.94 -4.67
C ALA A 147 20.95 9.58 -4.31
N ILE A 148 20.71 8.44 -3.67
CA ILE A 148 19.34 8.08 -3.26
C ILE A 148 18.86 8.93 -2.07
N LEU A 149 19.76 9.36 -1.17
CA LEU A 149 19.42 10.31 -0.11
C LEU A 149 18.90 11.63 -0.68
N ASP A 150 19.57 12.18 -1.69
CA ASP A 150 19.13 13.40 -2.37
C ASP A 150 17.73 13.23 -2.97
N LYS A 151 17.47 12.11 -3.65
CA LYS A 151 16.16 11.81 -4.27
C LYS A 151 15.03 11.73 -3.23
N VAL A 152 15.30 11.23 -2.02
CA VAL A 152 14.30 11.20 -0.95
C VAL A 152 14.23 12.50 -0.13
N GLY A 153 14.96 13.54 -0.55
CA GLY A 153 15.00 14.84 0.12
C GLY A 153 15.76 14.83 1.45
N LEU A 154 16.81 14.01 1.56
CA LEU A 154 17.71 13.96 2.71
C LEU A 154 19.12 14.42 2.31
N ARG A 155 19.77 15.20 3.18
CA ARG A 155 21.09 15.76 2.89
C ARG A 155 22.16 14.66 2.91
N ARG A 156 23.08 14.66 1.93
CA ARG A 156 24.16 13.64 1.79
C ARG A 156 24.97 13.40 3.06
N TYR A 157 25.28 14.44 3.83
CA TYR A 157 26.10 14.32 5.05
C TYR A 157 25.41 13.57 6.19
N TYR A 158 24.12 13.24 6.05
CA TYR A 158 23.39 12.38 6.97
C TYR A 158 23.84 10.92 6.93
N ILE A 159 24.67 10.51 5.96
CA ILE A 159 25.10 9.11 5.77
C ILE A 159 25.64 8.43 7.05
N ASN A 160 26.31 9.19 7.92
CA ASN A 160 26.91 8.70 9.17
C ASN A 160 26.01 8.83 10.41
N ARG A 161 24.79 9.37 10.24
CA ARG A 161 23.81 9.49 11.33
C ARG A 161 23.07 8.17 11.54
N TYR A 162 22.49 8.01 12.73
CA TYR A 162 21.75 6.84 13.16
C TYR A 162 20.24 7.09 13.08
N PRO A 163 19.40 6.05 12.93
CA PRO A 163 17.95 6.18 12.80
C PRO A 163 17.26 7.03 13.89
N HIS A 164 17.77 6.99 15.14
CA HIS A 164 17.19 7.72 16.26
C HIS A 164 17.35 9.25 16.15
N GLU A 165 18.26 9.74 15.29
CA GLU A 165 18.52 11.16 15.04
C GLU A 165 17.56 11.79 14.01
N PHE A 166 16.57 11.03 13.52
CA PHE A 166 15.63 11.46 12.49
C PHE A 166 14.17 11.48 12.99
N SER A 167 13.36 12.37 12.42
CA SER A 167 11.91 12.39 12.61
C SER A 167 11.21 11.17 11.99
N GLY A 168 9.95 10.92 12.32
CA GLY A 168 9.17 9.82 11.74
C GLY A 168 9.11 9.84 10.22
N GLY A 169 8.84 11.02 9.63
CA GLY A 169 8.83 11.21 8.18
C GLY A 169 10.20 11.01 7.52
N GLN A 170 11.28 11.48 8.15
CA GLN A 170 12.64 11.24 7.67
C GLN A 170 13.01 9.76 7.73
N ARG A 171 12.60 9.03 8.79
CA ARG A 171 12.80 7.56 8.87
C ARG A 171 12.03 6.84 7.77
N GLN A 172 10.83 7.30 7.42
CA GLN A 172 10.08 6.75 6.28
C GLN A 172 10.83 6.97 4.96
N ARG A 173 11.38 8.17 4.75
CA ARG A 173 12.24 8.50 3.59
C ARG A 173 13.50 7.63 3.54
N ILE A 174 14.12 7.34 4.68
CA ILE A 174 15.24 6.38 4.78
C ILE A 174 14.78 4.97 4.38
N GLY A 175 13.59 4.54 4.83
CA GLY A 175 12.98 3.27 4.43
C GLY A 175 12.74 3.16 2.92
N LEU A 176 12.24 4.24 2.30
CA LEU A 176 12.12 4.36 0.85
C LEU A 176 13.50 4.28 0.17
N ALA A 177 14.48 5.05 0.64
CA ALA A 177 15.83 5.03 0.08
C ALA A 177 16.47 3.64 0.12
N ARG A 178 16.30 2.90 1.23
CA ARG A 178 16.78 1.51 1.35
C ARG A 178 16.16 0.60 0.29
N ALA A 179 14.86 0.73 0.02
CA ALA A 179 14.20 -0.07 -1.01
C ALA A 179 14.62 0.35 -2.43
N LEU A 180 14.86 1.64 -2.66
CA LEU A 180 15.07 2.20 -4.00
C LEU A 180 16.53 2.26 -4.44
N VAL A 181 17.49 2.13 -3.52
CA VAL A 181 18.93 2.17 -3.85
C VAL A 181 19.34 1.08 -4.87
N LEU A 182 18.59 -0.01 -4.95
CA LEU A 182 18.79 -1.10 -5.91
C LEU A 182 18.16 -0.82 -7.29
N GLU A 183 17.47 0.31 -7.46
CA GLU A 183 16.73 0.69 -8.67
C GLU A 183 15.74 -0.40 -9.11
N PRO A 184 14.81 -0.82 -8.23
CA PRO A 184 13.87 -1.89 -8.54
C PRO A 184 12.87 -1.48 -9.62
N LYS A 185 12.25 -2.44 -10.31
CA LYS A 185 11.11 -2.19 -11.21
C LYS A 185 9.78 -2.18 -10.45
N PHE A 186 9.70 -2.96 -9.38
CA PHE A 186 8.47 -3.17 -8.60
C PHE A 186 8.71 -2.97 -7.10
N VAL A 187 7.83 -2.24 -6.45
CA VAL A 187 7.87 -2.01 -5.01
C VAL A 187 6.52 -2.32 -4.37
N VAL A 188 6.54 -3.16 -3.35
CA VAL A 188 5.40 -3.33 -2.45
C VAL A 188 5.52 -2.28 -1.34
N ALA A 189 4.57 -1.36 -1.29
CA ALA A 189 4.48 -0.36 -0.21
C ALA A 189 3.39 -0.82 0.77
N ASP A 190 3.81 -1.44 1.88
CA ASP A 190 2.91 -2.04 2.87
C ASP A 190 2.58 -1.02 3.96
N GLU A 191 1.47 -0.30 3.83
CA GLU A 191 1.05 0.78 4.72
C GLU A 191 2.15 1.85 4.96
N PRO A 192 2.73 2.43 3.90
CA PRO A 192 3.95 3.25 4.00
C PRO A 192 3.77 4.58 4.76
N VAL A 193 2.54 4.95 5.12
CA VAL A 193 2.24 6.23 5.77
C VAL A 193 1.36 6.08 7.03
N SER A 194 1.05 4.86 7.46
CA SER A 194 0.05 4.63 8.53
C SER A 194 0.48 5.16 9.91
N ALA A 195 1.78 5.27 10.17
CA ALA A 195 2.34 5.72 11.44
C ALA A 195 2.70 7.22 11.47
N LEU A 196 2.30 7.99 10.45
CA LEU A 196 2.70 9.39 10.26
C LEU A 196 1.51 10.35 10.45
N ASP A 197 1.80 11.55 10.92
CA ASP A 197 0.83 12.65 10.98
C ASP A 197 0.36 13.04 9.57
N VAL A 198 -0.89 13.53 9.45
CA VAL A 198 -1.55 13.80 8.16
C VAL A 198 -0.72 14.69 7.22
N SER A 199 -0.08 15.74 7.74
CA SER A 199 0.78 16.62 6.92
C SER A 199 2.00 15.89 6.36
N ILE A 200 2.63 15.02 7.17
CA ILE A 200 3.79 14.22 6.76
C ILE A 200 3.37 13.11 5.79
N GLN A 201 2.17 12.54 5.94
CA GLN A 201 1.63 11.56 4.98
C GLN A 201 1.60 12.15 3.57
N SER A 202 1.02 13.35 3.41
CA SER A 202 0.95 14.03 2.09
C SER A 202 2.32 14.26 1.48
N GLN A 203 3.31 14.70 2.27
CA GLN A 203 4.68 14.88 1.79
C GLN A 203 5.32 13.58 1.29
N VAL A 204 5.12 12.48 2.02
CA VAL A 204 5.66 11.16 1.62
C VAL A 204 4.95 10.63 0.38
N LEU A 205 3.63 10.81 0.27
CA LEU A 205 2.85 10.40 -0.92
C LEU A 205 3.27 11.17 -2.17
N ASN A 206 3.46 12.49 -2.06
CA ASN A 206 3.95 13.30 -3.17
C ASN A 206 5.37 12.86 -3.58
N LEU A 207 6.25 12.62 -2.62
CA LEU A 207 7.58 12.05 -2.91
C LEU A 207 7.48 10.70 -3.63
N MET A 208 6.61 9.79 -3.19
CA MET A 208 6.43 8.51 -3.86
C MET A 208 5.89 8.64 -5.29
N ALA A 209 4.99 9.60 -5.53
CA ALA A 209 4.50 9.92 -6.87
C ALA A 209 5.61 10.49 -7.76
N ASP A 210 6.42 11.42 -7.26
CA ASP A 210 7.55 11.97 -8.02
C ASP A 210 8.60 10.88 -8.33
N LEU A 211 8.88 9.99 -7.38
CA LEU A 211 9.78 8.84 -7.58
C LEU A 211 9.22 7.80 -8.56
N LYS A 212 7.89 7.61 -8.61
CA LYS A 212 7.22 6.76 -9.60
C LYS A 212 7.60 7.21 -11.01
N ASP A 213 7.44 8.50 -11.27
CA ASP A 213 7.64 9.07 -12.61
C ASP A 213 9.14 9.15 -12.95
N GLU A 214 9.96 9.58 -12.00
CA GLU A 214 11.41 9.73 -12.21
C GLU A 214 12.10 8.39 -12.44
N LEU A 215 11.74 7.36 -11.66
CA LEU A 215 12.39 6.05 -11.69
C LEU A 215 11.59 4.99 -12.46
N GLN A 216 10.45 5.37 -13.06
CA GLN A 216 9.55 4.48 -13.79
C GLN A 216 9.12 3.26 -12.94
N LEU A 217 8.80 3.51 -11.66
CA LEU A 217 8.47 2.46 -10.70
C LEU A 217 7.04 1.96 -10.88
N THR A 218 6.87 0.68 -10.57
CA THR A 218 5.56 0.06 -10.42
C THR A 218 5.31 -0.20 -8.95
N TYR A 219 4.15 0.21 -8.43
CA TYR A 219 3.81 0.04 -7.03
C TYR A 219 2.63 -0.91 -6.83
N LEU A 220 2.75 -1.81 -5.86
CA LEU A 220 1.61 -2.35 -5.13
C LEU A 220 1.48 -1.54 -3.85
N PHE A 221 0.48 -0.66 -3.78
CA PHE A 221 0.25 0.23 -2.65
C PHE A 221 -0.80 -0.35 -1.72
N ILE A 222 -0.41 -0.84 -0.55
CA ILE A 222 -1.32 -1.43 0.43
C ILE A 222 -1.69 -0.37 1.47
N SER A 223 -2.99 -0.19 1.69
CA SER A 223 -3.50 0.73 2.70
C SER A 223 -4.85 0.28 3.25
N HIS A 224 -5.17 0.71 4.46
CA HIS A 224 -6.54 0.64 4.99
C HIS A 224 -7.29 1.98 4.85
N ASN A 225 -6.58 3.06 4.48
CA ASN A 225 -7.16 4.38 4.25
C ASN A 225 -7.39 4.59 2.74
N LEU A 226 -8.66 4.66 2.34
CA LEU A 226 -9.04 4.86 0.94
C LEU A 226 -8.70 6.28 0.43
N SER A 227 -8.70 7.32 1.28
CA SER A 227 -8.34 8.68 0.86
C SER A 227 -6.90 8.78 0.35
N VAL A 228 -5.98 8.05 0.98
CA VAL A 228 -4.59 7.97 0.55
C VAL A 228 -4.48 7.25 -0.80
N VAL A 229 -5.29 6.22 -1.00
CA VAL A 229 -5.28 5.41 -2.22
C VAL A 229 -5.88 6.18 -3.40
N GLU A 230 -6.92 6.97 -3.16
CA GLU A 230 -7.51 7.88 -4.14
C GLU A 230 -6.47 8.82 -4.77
N HIS A 231 -5.54 9.32 -3.96
CA HIS A 231 -4.54 10.31 -4.38
C HIS A 231 -3.41 9.73 -5.24
N ILE A 232 -3.02 8.47 -5.02
CA ILE A 232 -1.78 7.91 -5.62
C ILE A 232 -2.02 6.74 -6.59
N SER A 233 -3.17 6.07 -6.51
CA SER A 233 -3.40 4.82 -7.26
C SER A 233 -4.07 5.05 -8.60
N ASP A 234 -3.67 4.28 -9.62
CA ASP A 234 -4.30 4.26 -10.94
C ASP A 234 -5.51 3.30 -10.95
N ARG A 235 -5.34 2.13 -10.33
CA ARG A 235 -6.39 1.11 -10.12
C ARG A 235 -6.40 0.67 -8.67
N VAL A 236 -7.56 0.20 -8.22
CA VAL A 236 -7.74 -0.23 -6.83
C VAL A 236 -8.44 -1.58 -6.81
N GLY A 237 -7.85 -2.53 -6.09
CA GLY A 237 -8.46 -3.79 -5.67
C GLY A 237 -8.90 -3.73 -4.21
N VAL A 238 -10.14 -4.12 -3.93
CA VAL A 238 -10.71 -4.21 -2.58
C VAL A 238 -10.69 -5.66 -2.14
N MET A 239 -10.04 -5.93 -1.01
CA MET A 239 -9.97 -7.25 -0.38
C MET A 239 -10.87 -7.33 0.84
N TYR A 240 -11.61 -8.43 0.95
CA TYR A 240 -12.39 -8.79 2.13
C TYR A 240 -12.17 -10.26 2.47
N LEU A 241 -11.73 -10.53 3.70
CA LEU A 241 -11.41 -11.87 4.20
C LEU A 241 -10.68 -12.73 3.15
N GLY A 242 -9.50 -12.32 2.71
CA GLY A 242 -8.66 -13.10 1.81
C GLY A 242 -9.11 -13.21 0.36
N LYS A 243 -10.25 -12.62 -0.03
CA LYS A 243 -10.72 -12.57 -1.43
C LYS A 243 -10.69 -11.15 -1.98
N LEU A 244 -10.44 -11.01 -3.28
CA LEU A 244 -10.80 -9.78 -4.00
C LEU A 244 -12.31 -9.74 -4.18
N VAL A 245 -12.93 -8.64 -3.76
CA VAL A 245 -14.38 -8.44 -3.88
C VAL A 245 -14.76 -7.39 -4.89
N GLU A 246 -13.85 -6.46 -5.21
CA GLU A 246 -14.06 -5.44 -6.23
C GLU A 246 -12.71 -4.96 -6.78
N MET A 247 -12.67 -4.60 -8.06
CA MET A 247 -11.51 -3.95 -8.68
C MET A 247 -11.95 -3.06 -9.84
N SER A 248 -11.49 -1.81 -9.87
CA SER A 248 -11.72 -0.89 -11.00
C SER A 248 -10.57 0.13 -11.10
N SER A 249 -10.68 1.07 -12.06
CA SER A 249 -9.92 2.32 -11.96
C SER A 249 -10.27 3.05 -10.66
N THR A 250 -9.34 3.83 -10.14
CA THR A 250 -9.59 4.62 -8.91
C THR A 250 -10.80 5.53 -9.08
N GLU A 251 -10.89 6.24 -10.21
CA GLU A 251 -12.02 7.13 -10.50
C GLU A 251 -13.37 6.41 -10.48
N ASP A 252 -13.49 5.26 -11.16
CA ASP A 252 -14.75 4.55 -11.27
C ASP A 252 -15.12 3.81 -9.97
N LEU A 253 -14.14 3.30 -9.23
CA LEU A 253 -14.38 2.67 -7.92
C LEU A 253 -14.99 3.69 -6.93
N PHE A 254 -14.50 4.93 -6.93
CA PHE A 254 -14.97 5.97 -6.02
C PHE A 254 -16.31 6.57 -6.46
N LYS A 255 -16.53 6.73 -7.77
CA LYS A 255 -17.80 7.26 -8.31
C LYS A 255 -18.93 6.22 -8.32
N ASN A 256 -18.65 4.99 -8.70
CA ASN A 256 -19.64 3.94 -8.95
C ASN A 256 -19.31 2.61 -8.24
N PRO A 257 -19.03 2.58 -6.92
CA PRO A 257 -18.75 1.33 -6.22
C PRO A 257 -19.91 0.33 -6.37
N LYS A 258 -19.59 -0.90 -6.75
CA LYS A 258 -20.56 -1.97 -7.02
C LYS A 258 -20.79 -2.89 -5.82
N HIS A 259 -19.75 -3.19 -5.05
CA HIS A 259 -19.85 -4.09 -3.92
C HIS A 259 -20.28 -3.33 -2.64
N PRO A 260 -21.29 -3.81 -1.88
CA PRO A 260 -21.75 -3.16 -0.65
C PRO A 260 -20.64 -2.89 0.38
N TYR A 261 -19.67 -3.79 0.48
CA TYR A 261 -18.47 -3.58 1.32
C TYR A 261 -17.65 -2.35 0.90
N THR A 262 -17.41 -2.15 -0.40
CA THR A 262 -16.67 -1.00 -0.90
C THR A 262 -17.40 0.29 -0.58
N LYS A 263 -18.72 0.32 -0.77
CA LYS A 263 -19.57 1.45 -0.36
C LYS A 263 -19.47 1.76 1.12
N PHE A 264 -19.46 0.72 1.96
CA PHE A 264 -19.23 0.89 3.39
C PHE A 264 -17.87 1.53 3.68
N LEU A 265 -16.78 1.03 3.08
CA LEU A 265 -15.44 1.61 3.26
C LEU A 265 -15.40 3.08 2.84
N LEU A 266 -15.98 3.42 1.68
CA LEU A 266 -16.03 4.79 1.17
C LEU A 266 -16.89 5.71 2.06
N SER A 267 -17.95 5.20 2.68
CA SER A 267 -18.79 5.98 3.60
C SER A 267 -18.07 6.45 4.86
N ALA A 268 -16.94 5.80 5.22
CA ALA A 268 -16.12 6.16 6.36
C ALA A 268 -15.10 7.26 6.06
N ILE A 269 -14.92 7.65 4.79
CA ILE A 269 -14.01 8.73 4.39
C ILE A 269 -14.60 10.09 4.83
N PRO A 270 -13.86 10.90 5.60
CA PRO A 270 -14.30 12.23 5.99
C PRO A 270 -14.35 13.17 4.76
N LYS A 271 -15.34 14.07 4.72
CA LYS A 271 -15.40 15.13 3.70
C LYS A 271 -14.50 16.31 4.11
N PRO A 272 -13.83 16.98 3.17
CA PRO A 272 -13.02 18.18 3.46
C PRO A 272 -13.84 19.35 4.02
N ASP A 273 -15.08 19.57 3.57
CA ASP A 273 -15.95 20.62 4.13
C ASP A 273 -16.52 20.18 5.50
N PRO A 274 -16.14 20.84 6.61
CA PRO A 274 -16.62 20.48 7.94
C PRO A 274 -18.13 20.67 8.13
N ARG A 275 -18.81 21.37 7.22
CA ARG A 275 -20.28 21.53 7.21
C ARG A 275 -21.00 20.38 6.53
N GLN A 276 -20.27 19.54 5.78
CA GLN A 276 -20.82 18.39 5.08
C GLN A 276 -20.49 17.10 5.84
N HIS A 277 -21.38 16.68 6.74
CA HIS A 277 -21.26 15.37 7.37
C HIS A 277 -21.75 14.27 6.43
N ARG A 278 -20.88 13.32 6.06
CA ARG A 278 -21.33 12.04 5.49
C ARG A 278 -22.08 11.26 6.56
N GLN A 279 -23.25 10.71 6.21
CA GLN A 279 -23.87 9.68 7.01
C GLN A 279 -22.96 8.45 6.96
N ARG A 280 -22.22 8.22 8.06
CA ARG A 280 -21.37 7.04 8.21
C ARG A 280 -22.28 5.82 8.29
N LEU A 281 -22.08 4.89 7.37
CA LEU A 281 -22.81 3.63 7.41
C LEU A 281 -22.28 2.81 8.60
N ILE A 282 -23.19 2.28 9.41
CA ILE A 282 -22.83 1.39 10.52
C ILE A 282 -23.17 -0.02 10.06
N LEU A 283 -22.14 -0.86 9.85
CA LEU A 283 -22.38 -2.29 9.64
C LEU A 283 -22.74 -2.94 10.96
N SER A 284 -23.70 -3.85 10.92
CA SER A 284 -24.02 -4.72 12.04
C SER A 284 -23.07 -5.93 12.05
N GLY A 285 -22.61 -6.30 13.25
CA GLY A 285 -21.78 -7.49 13.47
C GLY A 285 -20.27 -7.28 13.30
N ASP A 286 -19.51 -8.13 13.98
CA ASP A 286 -18.04 -8.15 13.93
C ASP A 286 -17.51 -8.77 12.63
N VAL A 287 -16.26 -8.48 12.31
CA VAL A 287 -15.55 -9.13 11.20
C VAL A 287 -15.47 -10.64 11.48
N PRO A 288 -15.98 -11.51 10.59
CA PRO A 288 -15.90 -12.95 10.78
C PRO A 288 -14.45 -13.46 10.87
N SER A 289 -14.27 -14.57 11.57
CA SER A 289 -12.94 -15.18 11.70
C SER A 289 -12.42 -15.72 10.36
N PRO A 290 -11.17 -15.42 9.96
CA PRO A 290 -10.56 -15.99 8.77
C PRO A 290 -10.25 -17.49 8.90
N ILE A 291 -10.39 -18.06 10.10
CA ILE A 291 -10.26 -19.50 10.37
C ILE A 291 -11.49 -20.26 9.85
N ASN A 292 -12.67 -19.69 10.06
CA ASN A 292 -13.94 -20.26 9.62
C ASN A 292 -14.76 -19.18 8.92
N PRO A 293 -14.38 -18.78 7.69
CA PRO A 293 -15.09 -17.74 6.97
C PRO A 293 -16.51 -18.19 6.63
N PRO A 294 -17.48 -17.26 6.50
CA PRO A 294 -18.84 -17.59 6.09
C PRO A 294 -18.89 -18.33 4.77
N THR A 295 -19.89 -19.21 4.60
CA THR A 295 -20.18 -19.87 3.32
C THR A 295 -20.74 -18.86 2.31
N GLY A 296 -20.78 -19.23 1.03
CA GLY A 296 -21.28 -18.34 0.00
C GLY A 296 -20.46 -17.04 -0.12
N CYS A 297 -21.12 -15.88 -0.13
CA CYS A 297 -20.47 -14.58 -0.11
C CYS A 297 -19.93 -14.27 1.29
N ARG A 298 -18.60 -14.19 1.46
CA ARG A 298 -17.98 -13.93 2.78
C ARG A 298 -18.53 -12.69 3.51
N PHE A 299 -19.04 -11.69 2.77
CA PHE A 299 -19.60 -10.46 3.34
C PHE A 299 -21.08 -10.57 3.74
N HIS A 300 -21.80 -11.67 3.42
CA HIS A 300 -23.25 -11.77 3.59
C HIS A 300 -23.72 -11.56 5.05
N THR A 301 -22.87 -11.84 6.05
CA THR A 301 -23.20 -11.68 7.47
C THR A 301 -23.25 -10.22 7.92
N ARG A 302 -22.61 -9.32 7.16
CA ARG A 302 -22.58 -7.87 7.41
C ARG A 302 -23.23 -7.08 6.27
N CYS A 303 -23.64 -7.75 5.20
CA CYS A 303 -24.17 -7.09 4.01
C CYS A 303 -25.61 -6.63 4.23
N PRO A 304 -25.91 -5.33 4.10
CA PRO A 304 -27.26 -4.79 4.33
C PRO A 304 -28.27 -5.22 3.27
N ILE A 305 -27.80 -5.63 2.09
CA ILE A 305 -28.62 -6.07 0.97
C ILE A 305 -28.52 -7.59 0.73
N ALA A 306 -28.05 -8.36 1.72
CA ALA A 306 -27.94 -9.80 1.58
C ALA A 306 -29.30 -10.43 1.25
N GLN A 307 -29.35 -11.20 0.16
CA GLN A 307 -30.53 -12.00 -0.21
C GLN A 307 -30.26 -13.46 0.10
N PHE A 308 -31.16 -14.09 0.85
CA PHE A 308 -31.06 -15.49 1.22
C PHE A 308 -31.97 -16.34 0.33
N PRO A 309 -31.53 -17.55 -0.07
CA PRO A 309 -30.31 -18.24 0.37
C PRO A 309 -29.06 -17.98 -0.50
N ILE A 310 -29.19 -17.28 -1.63
CA ILE A 310 -28.11 -17.17 -2.63
C ILE A 310 -26.81 -16.61 -2.04
N CYS A 311 -26.88 -15.56 -1.21
CA CYS A 311 -25.70 -14.96 -0.60
C CYS A 311 -25.03 -15.85 0.46
N SER A 312 -25.76 -16.72 1.15
CA SER A 312 -25.20 -17.62 2.18
C SER A 312 -24.68 -18.93 1.61
N GLU A 313 -25.21 -19.38 0.47
CA GLU A 313 -24.90 -20.70 -0.08
C GLU A 313 -23.93 -20.64 -1.27
N GLN A 314 -23.94 -19.55 -2.04
CA GLN A 314 -23.19 -19.46 -3.29
C GLN A 314 -22.15 -18.34 -3.22
N GLN A 315 -20.88 -18.68 -3.50
CA GLN A 315 -19.80 -17.70 -3.60
C GLN A 315 -19.96 -16.95 -4.92
N PRO A 316 -20.14 -15.61 -4.90
CA PRO A 316 -20.20 -14.83 -6.13
C PRO A 316 -18.85 -14.92 -6.85
N ALA A 317 -18.91 -15.11 -8.17
CA ALA A 317 -17.74 -15.11 -9.03
C ALA A 317 -17.16 -13.69 -9.13
N PHE A 318 -15.83 -13.58 -9.13
CA PHE A 318 -15.15 -12.31 -9.39
C PHE A 318 -15.08 -12.09 -10.91
N GLU A 319 -16.05 -11.34 -11.43
CA GLU A 319 -16.27 -11.20 -12.87
C GLU A 319 -16.46 -9.74 -13.29
N LEU A 320 -16.28 -9.48 -14.58
CA LEU A 320 -16.44 -8.17 -15.19
C LEU A 320 -17.92 -7.77 -15.18
N LYS A 321 -18.23 -6.67 -14.50
CA LYS A 321 -19.59 -6.12 -14.39
C LYS A 321 -19.81 -4.91 -15.30
N SER A 322 -18.75 -4.22 -15.70
CA SER A 322 -18.73 -3.19 -16.75
C SER A 322 -17.28 -3.02 -17.20
N THR A 323 -17.04 -2.22 -18.25
CA THR A 323 -15.69 -1.98 -18.78
C THR A 323 -14.69 -1.64 -17.67
N GLY A 324 -13.72 -2.53 -17.45
CA GLY A 324 -12.68 -2.38 -16.43
C GLY A 324 -13.09 -2.61 -14.97
N HIS A 325 -14.37 -2.85 -14.69
CA HIS A 325 -14.90 -2.95 -13.32
C HIS A 325 -15.33 -4.37 -12.98
N TRP A 326 -14.59 -5.00 -12.09
CA TRP A 326 -14.80 -6.35 -11.61
C TRP A 326 -15.42 -6.33 -10.22
N ALA A 327 -16.38 -7.21 -9.95
CA ALA A 327 -16.94 -7.36 -8.62
C ALA A 327 -17.43 -8.79 -8.35
N ALA A 328 -17.19 -9.27 -7.13
CA ALA A 328 -17.74 -10.52 -6.61
C ALA A 328 -19.03 -10.25 -5.82
N CYS A 329 -20.10 -9.87 -6.51
CA CYS A 329 -21.42 -9.69 -5.92
C CYS A 329 -22.51 -10.23 -6.86
N HIS A 330 -23.46 -10.97 -6.29
CA HIS A 330 -24.65 -11.47 -7.00
C HIS A 330 -25.55 -10.34 -7.50
N PHE A 331 -25.52 -9.19 -6.82
CA PHE A 331 -26.41 -8.06 -7.08
C PHE A 331 -25.65 -6.78 -7.46
N ALA A 332 -24.45 -6.91 -8.06
CA ALA A 332 -23.56 -5.79 -8.38
C ALA A 332 -24.20 -4.68 -9.24
N GLU A 333 -25.20 -5.03 -10.05
CA GLU A 333 -25.93 -4.10 -10.92
C GLU A 333 -27.19 -3.52 -10.23
N GLN A 334 -27.82 -4.27 -9.32
CA GLN A 334 -28.99 -3.83 -8.56
C GLN A 334 -28.64 -3.17 -7.21
N THR A 335 -27.36 -2.99 -6.89
CA THR A 335 -26.93 -2.54 -5.56
C THR A 335 -27.64 -1.25 -5.14
N LYS A 336 -27.79 -0.26 -6.04
CA LYS A 336 -28.45 1.02 -5.75
C LYS A 336 -29.95 0.90 -5.45
N GLU A 337 -30.62 -0.09 -6.05
CA GLU A 337 -32.06 -0.31 -5.88
C GLU A 337 -32.33 -1.03 -4.55
N LEU A 338 -31.61 -2.12 -4.29
CA LEU A 338 -31.71 -2.90 -3.06
C LEU A 338 -31.32 -2.09 -1.81
N GLU A 339 -30.45 -1.11 -1.98
CA GLU A 339 -30.08 -0.14 -0.94
C GLU A 339 -31.25 0.76 -0.53
N LYS A 340 -32.00 1.26 -1.52
CA LYS A 340 -33.20 2.06 -1.24
C LYS A 340 -34.26 1.22 -0.52
N GLU A 341 -34.41 -0.04 -0.91
CA GLU A 341 -35.39 -0.96 -0.31
C GLU A 341 -35.03 -1.39 1.12
N SER A 342 -33.74 -1.58 1.41
CA SER A 342 -33.23 -1.96 2.73
C SER A 342 -33.15 -0.79 3.73
N GLY A 343 -33.41 0.44 3.29
CA GLY A 343 -33.17 1.65 4.07
C GLY A 343 -31.68 1.96 4.29
N PHE A 344 -30.78 1.20 3.65
CA PHE A 344 -29.34 1.44 3.62
C PHE A 344 -29.01 2.35 2.45
N VAL A 345 -29.10 3.67 2.63
CA VAL A 345 -28.70 4.61 1.57
C VAL A 345 -27.23 4.95 1.76
N ALA A 346 -26.35 4.34 0.96
CA ALA A 346 -24.96 4.77 0.88
C ALA A 346 -24.91 6.23 0.39
N PRO A 347 -24.14 7.14 1.03
CA PRO A 347 -24.09 8.52 0.60
C PRO A 347 -23.55 8.60 -0.84
N ALA A 348 -24.13 9.48 -1.65
CA ALA A 348 -23.59 9.80 -2.96
C ALA A 348 -22.16 10.34 -2.80
N ILE A 349 -21.21 9.73 -3.50
CA ILE A 349 -19.82 10.18 -3.52
C ILE A 349 -19.71 11.21 -4.64
N GLU A 350 -19.85 12.48 -4.28
CA GLU A 350 -19.35 13.56 -5.12
C GLU A 350 -17.82 13.47 -5.08
N ALA A 351 -17.20 13.38 -6.26
CA ALA A 351 -15.74 13.46 -6.39
C ALA A 351 -15.27 14.78 -5.76
N VAL A 352 -14.12 14.74 -5.09
CA VAL A 352 -13.53 15.94 -4.50
C VAL A 352 -13.18 16.90 -5.66
N ASP A 353 -13.73 18.12 -5.62
CA ASP A 353 -13.52 19.15 -6.64
C ASP A 353 -12.03 19.41 -6.88
N GLU A 354 -11.69 19.79 -8.13
CA GLU A 354 -10.35 20.10 -8.66
C GLU A 354 -9.57 21.15 -7.82
N GLU A 355 -10.22 21.83 -6.87
CA GLU A 355 -9.63 22.82 -5.97
C GLU A 355 -8.57 22.21 -5.02
N ALA A 356 -8.70 20.93 -4.63
CA ALA A 356 -7.68 20.25 -3.82
C ALA A 356 -6.38 20.00 -4.61
N ALA A 357 -6.47 19.81 -5.93
CA ALA A 357 -5.30 19.69 -6.81
C ALA A 357 -4.57 21.04 -6.97
N ALA A 358 -5.29 22.16 -6.86
CA ALA A 358 -4.72 23.51 -6.91
C ALA A 358 -3.90 23.86 -5.64
N ILE A 359 -4.29 23.36 -4.47
CA ILE A 359 -3.51 23.54 -3.22
C ILE A 359 -2.14 22.85 -3.35
N GLY A 360 -2.07 21.67 -3.97
CA GLY A 360 -0.81 20.97 -4.24
C GLY A 360 0.12 21.70 -5.22
N GLN A 361 -0.43 22.50 -6.16
CA GLN A 361 0.38 23.34 -7.04
C GLN A 361 0.85 24.64 -6.35
N ALA A 362 0.04 25.21 -5.45
CA ALA A 362 0.42 26.36 -4.65
C ALA A 362 1.54 26.00 -3.65
N GLU A 363 1.48 24.84 -3.00
CA GLU A 363 2.52 24.36 -2.08
C GLU A 363 3.82 23.95 -2.82
N ARG A 364 3.74 23.44 -4.06
CA ARG A 364 4.93 23.23 -4.93
C ARG A 364 5.65 24.55 -5.25
N SER A 365 4.97 25.69 -5.25
CA SER A 365 5.59 27.01 -5.44
C SER A 365 6.12 27.64 -4.14
N ALA A 366 5.56 27.27 -2.99
CA ALA A 366 5.98 27.77 -1.68
C ALA A 366 7.16 26.95 -1.09
N ALA A 367 7.28 25.66 -1.43
CA ALA A 367 8.35 24.78 -0.97
C ALA A 367 9.72 25.05 -1.63
N SER A 368 9.86 26.08 -2.46
CA SER A 368 11.14 26.55 -3.00
C SER A 368 11.83 27.63 -2.15
N GLU A 369 11.24 28.05 -1.03
CA GLU A 369 11.95 28.90 -0.07
C GLU A 369 12.76 28.01 0.90
N PRO A 370 14.10 28.17 0.97
CA PRO A 370 14.91 27.38 1.88
C PRO A 370 14.63 27.75 3.33
N GLU A 371 14.51 26.75 4.20
CA GLU A 371 14.47 26.84 5.69
C GLU A 371 15.74 27.48 6.31
N ASP A 372 16.52 28.25 5.54
CA ASP A 372 17.84 28.78 5.94
C ASP A 372 17.76 30.05 6.81
N VAL A 373 16.60 30.72 6.94
CA VAL A 373 16.55 32.02 7.65
C VAL A 373 16.42 31.84 9.17
N LEU A 374 15.76 30.79 9.65
CA LEU A 374 15.52 30.59 11.09
C LEU A 374 16.68 29.88 11.81
N GLU A 375 17.43 29.00 11.14
CA GLU A 375 18.59 28.34 11.74
C GLU A 375 19.84 29.25 11.78
N SER A 376 20.01 30.16 10.80
CA SER A 376 21.14 31.11 10.80
C SER A 376 21.05 32.17 11.90
N GLU A 377 19.85 32.63 12.23
CA GLU A 377 19.65 33.64 13.29
C GLU A 377 19.86 33.05 14.69
N LEU A 378 19.49 31.78 14.91
CA LEU A 378 19.70 31.10 16.19
C LEU A 378 21.19 30.77 16.43
N ASP A 379 21.95 30.46 15.39
CA ASP A 379 23.39 30.20 15.48
C ASP A 379 24.21 31.51 15.65
N GLU A 380 23.75 32.63 15.09
CA GLU A 380 24.40 33.94 15.28
C GLU A 380 24.13 34.52 16.69
N GLU A 381 22.92 34.33 17.22
CA GLU A 381 22.54 34.72 18.59
C GLU A 381 23.29 33.88 19.65
N ALA A 382 23.47 32.57 19.40
CA ALA A 382 24.25 31.69 20.27
C ALA A 382 25.73 32.10 20.32
N ARG A 383 26.32 32.51 19.17
CA ARG A 383 27.71 32.99 19.12
C ARG A 383 27.92 34.32 19.84
N ARG A 384 26.96 35.24 19.76
CA ARG A 384 27.01 36.54 20.47
C ARG A 384 26.98 36.38 22.00
N ARG A 385 26.22 35.40 22.51
CA ARG A 385 26.15 35.12 23.97
C ARG A 385 27.40 34.45 24.55
N SER A 386 28.22 33.80 23.72
CA SER A 386 29.50 33.20 24.14
C SER A 386 30.70 34.15 24.09
N SER A 387 30.52 35.40 23.67
CA SER A 387 31.60 36.40 23.53
C SER A 387 31.59 37.55 24.56
N GLU A 388 30.69 37.54 25.54
CA GLU A 388 30.73 38.54 26.62
C GLU A 388 31.81 38.19 27.66
N PRO A 389 32.77 39.09 27.97
CA PRO A 389 33.74 38.86 29.01
C PRO A 389 33.08 38.99 30.38
N LEU A 390 33.28 37.99 31.24
CA LEU A 390 33.00 38.08 32.68
C LEU A 390 33.89 39.17 33.29
N GLY A 391 33.35 40.39 33.38
CA GLY A 391 33.92 41.49 34.17
C GLY A 391 33.72 41.21 35.65
N GLY A 392 34.82 41.20 36.40
CA GLY A 392 34.81 41.02 37.85
C GLY A 392 34.54 42.31 38.61
N GLU A 393 34.03 42.12 39.83
CA GLU A 393 34.37 42.86 41.05
C GLU A 393 34.50 41.85 42.20
#